data_AF-A0A0V8RWD2-F1
#
_entry.id   AF-A0A0V8RWD2-F1
#
_cell.length_a   1.000
_cell.length_b   1.000
_cell.length_c   1.000
_cell.angle_alpha   90.00
_cell.angle_beta   90.00
_cell.angle_gamma   90.00
#
_symmetry.space_group_name_H-M   'P 1'
#
loop_
_entity.id
_entity.type
_entity.pdbx_description
1 polymer ?
#
loop_
_entity_poly.entity_id
_entity_poly.type
_entity_poly.pdbx_seq_one_letter_code
_entity_poly.pdbx_strand_id
1 'polypeptide(L)'
;MCTSPKLSRPTAAVTSPSRCQGSEAEYRACQFYVDPDKGQRRRTGLEAGLRPAIADQLKPYPPIHLLTSRPQQRCPFMRVYEYSGGYLAQCRVLNRLLTRSEAEKCEKYWQSCPFYKVGVQQKAAEA
;
A
#
# COMPACT_ATOMS: atom_id res chain seq x y z
N MET A 1 26.27 -6.83 -7.17
CA MET A 1 26.77 -5.85 -6.20
C MET A 1 25.98 -6.05 -4.92
N CYS A 2 26.59 -6.56 -3.85
CA CYS A 2 25.90 -6.75 -2.58
C CYS A 2 25.87 -5.45 -1.78
N THR A 3 24.69 -5.09 -1.29
CA THR A 3 24.48 -3.95 -0.40
C THR A 3 23.59 -4.40 0.77
N SER A 4 23.79 -3.82 1.95
CA SER A 4 22.96 -4.12 3.12
C SER A 4 22.15 -2.89 3.50
N PRO A 5 20.84 -3.02 3.78
CA PRO A 5 20.00 -1.93 4.30
C PRO A 5 20.47 -1.37 5.64
N LYS A 6 21.31 -2.11 6.40
CA LYS A 6 21.86 -1.66 7.68
C LYS A 6 22.97 -0.61 7.54
N LEU A 7 23.48 -0.38 6.34
CA LEU A 7 24.59 0.53 6.09
C LEU A 7 24.13 1.65 5.15
N SER A 8 24.42 2.89 5.53
CA SER A 8 24.12 4.08 4.71
C SER A 8 25.00 4.20 3.46
N ARG A 9 26.17 3.56 3.45
CA ARG A 9 27.10 3.51 2.32
C ARG A 9 27.68 2.11 2.18
N PRO A 10 27.94 1.62 0.96
CA PRO A 10 28.53 0.30 0.75
C PRO A 10 29.95 0.27 1.31
N THR A 11 30.22 -0.67 2.22
CA THR A 11 31.55 -0.88 2.80
C THR A 11 32.11 -2.23 2.37
N ALA A 12 33.45 -2.36 2.37
CA ALA A 12 34.17 -3.58 1.98
C ALA A 12 33.74 -4.84 2.77
N ALA A 13 33.21 -4.66 3.98
CA ALA A 13 32.67 -5.74 4.80
C ALA A 13 31.45 -6.45 4.17
N VAL A 14 30.68 -5.74 3.32
CA VAL A 14 29.47 -6.25 2.65
C VAL A 14 29.70 -6.48 1.16
N THR A 15 30.66 -5.77 0.55
CA THR A 15 30.96 -5.89 -0.88
C THR A 15 32.05 -6.91 -1.21
N SER A 16 32.61 -7.61 -0.21
CA SER A 16 33.58 -8.68 -0.45
C SER A 16 32.99 -9.82 -1.32
N PRO A 17 33.57 -10.12 -2.50
CA PRO A 17 32.99 -11.09 -3.44
C PRO A 17 32.85 -12.49 -2.84
N SER A 18 33.81 -12.92 -2.02
CA SER A 18 33.83 -14.24 -1.38
C SER A 18 32.67 -14.47 -0.40
N ARG A 19 32.14 -13.43 0.25
CA ARG A 19 30.98 -13.54 1.16
C ARG A 19 29.66 -13.25 0.45
N CYS A 20 29.69 -12.33 -0.51
CA CYS A 20 28.53 -11.92 -1.31
C CYS A 20 28.09 -12.99 -2.31
N GLN A 21 29.06 -13.67 -2.93
CA GLN A 21 28.85 -14.72 -3.94
C GLN A 21 29.27 -16.11 -3.42
N GLY A 22 29.49 -16.22 -2.11
CA GLY A 22 29.79 -17.47 -1.44
C GLY A 22 28.57 -18.39 -1.35
N SER A 23 28.72 -19.49 -0.63
CA SER A 23 27.63 -20.42 -0.35
C SER A 23 26.51 -19.76 0.47
N GLU A 24 25.30 -20.33 0.43
CA GLU A 24 24.15 -19.81 1.17
C GLU A 24 24.42 -19.70 2.69
N ALA A 25 25.20 -20.64 3.23
CA ALA A 25 25.61 -20.62 4.64
C ALA A 25 26.53 -19.43 4.97
N GLU A 26 27.49 -19.12 4.10
CA GLU A 26 28.41 -17.99 4.27
C GLU A 26 27.69 -16.64 4.10
N TYR A 27 26.74 -16.58 3.16
CA TYR A 27 25.91 -15.41 2.95
C TYR A 27 25.03 -15.11 4.17
N ARG A 28 24.36 -16.14 4.73
CA ARG A 28 23.51 -16.02 5.93
C ARG A 28 24.30 -15.77 7.22
N ALA A 29 25.55 -16.22 7.29
CA ALA A 29 26.43 -15.96 8.42
C ALA A 29 26.94 -14.49 8.48
N CYS A 30 26.67 -13.68 7.47
CA CYS A 30 27.05 -12.27 7.47
C CYS A 30 26.28 -11.49 8.55
N GLN A 31 26.97 -10.73 9.40
CA GLN A 31 26.36 -9.88 10.43
C GLN A 31 25.35 -8.87 9.87
N PHE A 32 25.54 -8.49 8.60
CA PHE A 32 24.70 -7.54 7.88
C PHE A 32 23.60 -8.21 7.05
N TYR A 33 23.51 -9.54 7.07
CA TYR A 33 22.40 -10.27 6.49
C TYR A 33 21.09 -9.91 7.20
N VAL A 34 20.04 -9.74 6.40
CA VAL A 34 18.67 -9.51 6.86
C VAL A 34 17.81 -10.52 6.16
N ASP A 35 17.16 -11.37 6.94
CA ASP A 35 16.25 -12.36 6.42
C ASP A 35 14.99 -11.67 5.88
N PRO A 36 14.66 -11.84 4.59
CA PRO A 36 13.52 -11.17 3.97
C PRO A 36 12.17 -11.61 4.56
N ASP A 37 12.07 -12.85 5.08
CA ASP A 37 10.86 -13.39 5.70
C ASP A 37 10.68 -12.92 7.15
N LYS A 38 11.78 -12.58 7.85
CA LYS A 38 11.73 -12.04 9.24
C LYS A 38 11.81 -10.51 9.31
N GLY A 39 11.93 -9.83 8.18
CA GLY A 39 12.23 -8.40 8.05
C GLY A 39 11.08 -7.41 8.31
N GLN A 40 9.89 -7.85 8.72
CA GLN A 40 8.77 -6.94 9.05
C GLN A 40 8.76 -6.43 10.51
N ARG A 41 9.87 -6.54 11.26
CA ARG A 41 9.92 -6.00 12.63
C ARG A 41 10.97 -4.92 12.79
N ARG A 42 10.63 -3.74 12.27
CA ARG A 42 10.83 -2.40 12.87
C ARG A 42 10.42 -1.33 11.86
N ARG A 43 9.11 -1.15 11.67
CA ARG A 43 8.59 0.14 11.21
C ARG A 43 8.32 0.98 12.45
N THR A 44 9.07 2.06 12.58
CA THR A 44 8.93 3.12 13.57
C THR A 44 7.49 3.61 13.64
N GLY A 45 7.03 3.93 14.85
CA GLY A 45 5.63 4.20 15.19
C GLY A 45 4.97 5.30 14.35
N LEU A 46 4.27 4.88 13.29
CA LEU A 46 3.28 5.70 12.56
C LEU A 46 2.12 4.85 12.00
N GLU A 47 1.96 3.60 12.47
CA GLU A 47 0.88 2.70 12.03
C GLU A 47 0.05 2.22 13.24
N ALA A 48 -0.22 3.13 14.18
CA ALA A 48 -1.15 2.89 15.28
C ALA A 48 -2.55 3.33 14.85
N GLY A 49 -3.19 2.58 13.94
CA GLY A 49 -4.61 2.79 13.66
C GLY A 49 -5.11 2.30 12.30
N LEU A 50 -5.05 0.99 12.00
CA LEU A 50 -6.18 0.21 11.46
C LEU A 50 -5.80 -1.25 11.18
N ARG A 51 -6.84 -2.08 11.02
CA ARG A 51 -6.80 -3.53 10.79
C ARG A 51 -5.82 -3.91 9.66
N PRO A 52 -4.80 -4.74 9.93
CA PRO A 52 -3.73 -5.08 8.97
C PRO A 52 -4.24 -5.60 7.60
N ALA A 53 -5.43 -6.21 7.56
CA ALA A 53 -5.99 -6.80 6.35
C ALA A 53 -6.19 -5.81 5.17
N ILE A 54 -6.49 -4.53 5.44
CA ILE A 54 -6.84 -3.58 4.36
C ILE A 54 -5.58 -2.96 3.75
N ALA A 55 -4.57 -2.65 4.56
CA ALA A 55 -3.31 -2.07 4.11
C ALA A 55 -2.53 -3.05 3.22
N ASP A 56 -2.49 -4.33 3.61
CA ASP A 56 -1.79 -5.38 2.85
C ASP A 56 -2.50 -5.75 1.54
N GLN A 57 -3.84 -5.74 1.53
CA GLN A 57 -4.62 -6.04 0.32
C GLN A 57 -4.60 -4.90 -0.70
N LEU A 58 -4.71 -3.64 -0.25
CA LEU A 58 -4.89 -2.50 -1.16
C LEU A 58 -3.56 -1.87 -1.62
N LYS A 59 -2.43 -2.17 -0.96
CA LYS A 59 -1.09 -1.65 -1.28
C LYS A 59 -1.11 -0.16 -1.71
N PRO A 60 -1.65 0.73 -0.87
CA PRO A 60 -1.83 2.14 -1.25
C PRO A 60 -0.48 2.81 -1.51
N TYR A 61 -0.38 3.57 -2.61
CA TYR A 61 0.74 4.49 -2.84
C TYR A 61 0.35 5.90 -2.34
N PRO A 62 0.82 6.35 -1.17
CA PRO A 62 0.29 7.54 -0.49
C PRO A 62 0.33 8.84 -1.31
N PRO A 63 1.37 9.13 -2.13
CA PRO A 63 1.38 10.34 -2.95
C PRO A 63 0.19 10.48 -3.90
N ILE A 64 -0.40 9.35 -4.33
CA ILE A 64 -1.49 9.31 -5.29
C ILE A 64 -2.85 9.07 -4.61
N HIS A 65 -2.88 8.26 -3.56
CA HIS A 65 -4.15 7.77 -2.97
C HIS A 65 -4.52 8.43 -1.65
N LEU A 66 -3.57 8.97 -0.89
CA LEU A 66 -3.84 9.52 0.44
C LEU A 66 -4.57 10.86 0.32
N LEU A 67 -5.78 10.93 0.86
CA LEU A 67 -6.59 12.14 0.99
C LEU A 67 -6.31 12.80 2.33
N THR A 68 -6.22 14.13 2.34
CA THR A 68 -6.00 14.93 3.56
C THR A 68 -7.29 15.13 4.36
N SER A 69 -8.44 15.17 3.68
CA SER A 69 -9.77 15.29 4.28
C SER A 69 -10.62 14.07 3.96
N ARG A 70 -11.61 13.80 4.83
CA ARG A 70 -12.55 12.71 4.62
C ARG A 70 -13.53 13.10 3.50
N PRO A 71 -13.55 12.38 2.36
CA PRO A 71 -14.48 12.69 1.27
C PRO A 71 -15.93 12.39 1.69
N GLN A 72 -16.88 13.13 1.13
CA GLN A 72 -18.30 12.88 1.39
C GLN A 72 -18.76 11.61 0.67
N GLN A 73 -19.26 10.64 1.44
CA GLN A 73 -19.70 9.33 0.95
C GLN A 73 -21.08 9.39 0.28
N ARG A 74 -21.26 10.25 -0.73
CA ARG A 74 -22.54 10.38 -1.46
C ARG A 74 -22.79 9.21 -2.42
N CYS A 75 -21.72 8.62 -2.96
CA CYS A 75 -21.80 7.46 -3.84
C CYS A 75 -21.98 6.16 -3.03
N PRO A 76 -23.01 5.34 -3.30
CA PRO A 76 -23.24 4.06 -2.60
C PRO A 76 -22.10 3.04 -2.77
N PHE A 77 -21.35 3.17 -3.86
CA PHE A 77 -20.26 2.27 -4.22
C PHE A 77 -18.89 2.77 -3.76
N MET A 78 -18.80 3.95 -3.15
CA MET A 78 -17.55 4.45 -2.56
C MET A 78 -17.41 3.93 -1.13
N ARG A 79 -16.23 3.42 -0.80
CA ARG A 79 -15.83 3.14 0.59
C ARG A 79 -14.65 3.99 0.95
N VAL A 80 -14.64 4.48 2.19
CA VAL A 80 -13.54 5.29 2.72
C VAL A 80 -12.97 4.58 3.92
N TYR A 81 -11.64 4.54 3.97
CA TYR A 81 -10.87 3.93 5.04
C TYR A 81 -9.95 4.98 5.63
N GLU A 82 -9.75 4.93 6.95
CA GLU A 82 -8.72 5.72 7.61
C GLU A 82 -7.36 5.04 7.40
N TYR A 83 -6.34 5.81 7.03
CA TYR A 83 -5.02 5.28 6.74
C TYR A 83 -3.94 6.32 7.02
N SER A 84 -3.00 5.99 7.92
CA SER A 84 -1.80 6.79 8.20
C SER A 84 -2.07 8.29 8.45
N GLY A 85 -3.15 8.61 9.19
CA GLY A 85 -3.53 10.00 9.50
C GLY A 85 -4.27 10.74 8.38
N GLY A 86 -4.61 10.06 7.28
CA GLY A 86 -5.51 10.57 6.24
C GLY A 86 -6.56 9.53 5.86
N TYR A 87 -7.08 9.65 4.65
CA TYR A 87 -8.16 8.79 4.16
C TYR A 87 -7.81 8.16 2.82
N LEU A 88 -8.27 6.93 2.60
CA LEU A 88 -8.25 6.26 1.30
C LEU A 88 -9.67 6.08 0.83
N ALA A 89 -9.92 6.38 -0.44
CA ALA A 89 -11.20 6.08 -1.09
C ALA A 89 -11.04 4.87 -2.02
N GLN A 90 -12.01 3.98 -2.01
CA GLN A 90 -12.10 2.82 -2.90
C GLN A 90 -13.43 2.87 -3.66
N CYS A 91 -13.41 2.57 -4.94
CA CYS A 91 -14.63 2.33 -5.72
C CYS A 91 -14.86 0.81 -5.80
N ARG A 92 -16.02 0.36 -5.31
CA ARG A 92 -16.41 -1.06 -5.35
C ARG A 92 -16.67 -1.57 -6.76
N VAL A 93 -17.23 -0.75 -7.64
CA VAL A 93 -17.52 -1.14 -9.03
C VAL A 93 -16.22 -1.43 -9.80
N LEU A 94 -15.19 -0.59 -9.59
CA LEU A 94 -13.88 -0.77 -10.21
C LEU A 94 -12.95 -1.69 -9.40
N ASN A 95 -13.38 -2.10 -8.21
CA ASN A 95 -12.62 -2.87 -7.23
C ASN A 95 -11.18 -2.36 -7.00
N ARG A 96 -10.98 -1.03 -6.95
CA ARG A 96 -9.65 -0.42 -6.74
C ARG A 96 -9.71 0.86 -5.92
N LEU A 97 -8.56 1.27 -5.40
CA LEU A 97 -8.38 2.58 -4.80
C LEU A 97 -8.56 3.69 -5.83
N LEU A 98 -9.18 4.77 -5.41
CA LEU A 98 -9.29 6.00 -6.14
C LEU A 98 -8.09 6.88 -5.84
N THR A 99 -7.56 7.55 -6.86
CA THR A 99 -6.59 8.61 -6.66
C THR A 99 -7.27 9.84 -6.03
N ARG A 100 -6.47 10.81 -5.57
CA ARG A 100 -6.96 12.09 -5.03
C ARG A 100 -7.98 12.76 -5.95
N SER A 101 -7.62 12.93 -7.21
CA SER A 101 -8.47 13.60 -8.20
C SER A 101 -9.72 12.79 -8.55
N GLU A 102 -9.63 11.45 -8.53
CA GLU A 102 -10.79 10.58 -8.75
C GLU A 102 -11.76 10.62 -7.57
N ALA A 103 -11.26 10.65 -6.33
CA ALA A 103 -12.10 10.75 -5.14
C ALA A 103 -12.88 12.07 -5.14
N GLU A 104 -12.22 13.19 -5.45
CA GLU A 104 -12.88 14.51 -5.59
C GLU A 104 -13.95 14.52 -6.69
N LYS A 105 -13.63 13.95 -7.86
CA LYS A 105 -14.60 13.82 -8.95
C LYS A 105 -15.77 12.95 -8.57
N CYS A 106 -15.52 11.85 -7.87
CA CYS A 106 -16.58 10.95 -7.43
C CYS A 106 -17.49 11.66 -6.41
N GLU A 107 -16.94 12.44 -5.49
CA GLU A 107 -17.75 13.22 -4.54
C GLU A 107 -18.70 14.21 -5.24
N LYS A 108 -18.18 14.95 -6.24
CA LYS A 108 -18.94 15.99 -6.96
C LYS A 108 -19.90 15.42 -8.01
N TYR A 109 -19.49 14.38 -8.74
CA TYR A 109 -20.14 13.93 -9.97
C TYR A 109 -20.51 12.43 -9.94
N TRP A 110 -20.80 11.86 -8.77
CA TRP A 110 -21.17 10.43 -8.69
C TRP A 110 -22.43 10.09 -9.49
N GLN A 111 -23.39 11.00 -9.63
CA GLN A 111 -24.65 10.78 -10.34
C GLN A 111 -24.46 10.62 -11.86
N SER A 112 -23.52 11.37 -12.44
CA SER A 112 -23.15 11.29 -13.85
C SER A 112 -22.00 10.33 -14.11
N CYS A 113 -21.51 9.63 -13.08
CA CYS A 113 -20.44 8.65 -13.22
C CYS A 113 -20.89 7.49 -14.10
N PRO A 114 -20.16 7.14 -15.18
CA PRO A 114 -20.54 6.04 -16.07
C PRO A 114 -20.56 4.69 -15.34
N PHE A 115 -19.72 4.52 -14.32
CA PHE A 115 -19.65 3.31 -13.51
C PHE A 115 -20.81 3.18 -12.53
N TYR A 116 -21.56 4.25 -12.25
CA TYR A 116 -22.72 4.17 -11.36
C TYR A 116 -23.80 3.24 -11.94
N LYS A 117 -24.11 3.40 -13.23
CA LYS A 117 -25.09 2.54 -13.93
C LYS A 117 -24.67 1.06 -13.89
N VAL A 118 -23.38 0.80 -14.10
CA VAL A 118 -22.80 -0.55 -14.04
C VAL A 118 -22.93 -1.13 -12.62
N GLY A 119 -22.59 -0.35 -11.59
CA GLY A 119 -22.71 -0.79 -10.20
C GLY A 119 -24.15 -1.08 -9.77
N VAL A 120 -25.13 -0.31 -10.26
CA VAL A 120 -26.54 -0.58 -9.99
C VAL A 120 -26.98 -1.89 -10.64
N GLN A 121 -26.56 -2.17 -11.87
CA GLN A 121 -26.86 -3.43 -12.55
C GLN A 121 -26.21 -4.64 -11.87
N GLN A 122 -24.94 -4.53 -11.48
CA GLN A 122 -24.24 -5.59 -10.72
C GLN A 122 -24.95 -5.90 -9.41
N LYS A 123 -25.31 -4.86 -8.65
CA LYS A 123 -26.03 -5.02 -7.38
C LYS A 123 -27.41 -5.66 -7.56
N ALA A 124 -28.09 -5.39 -8.68
CA ALA A 124 -29.39 -5.98 -8.98
C ALA A 124 -29.30 -7.45 -9.44
N ALA A 125 -28.18 -7.87 -10.03
CA ALA A 125 -27.95 -9.25 -10.43
C ALA A 125 -27.54 -10.17 -9.26
N GLU A 126 -27.05 -9.58 -8.16
CA GLU A 126 -26.63 -10.29 -6.94
C GLU A 126 -27.74 -10.37 -5.87
N ALA A 127 -28.89 -9.74 -6.09
CA ALA A 127 -30.04 -9.67 -5.17
C ALA A 127 -31.15 -10.63 -5.61
#